data_AF-D5XC68-F1
#
_entry.id   AF-D5XC68-F1
#
_cell.length_a   1.000
_cell.length_b   1.000
_cell.length_c   1.000
_cell.angle_alpha   90.00
_cell.angle_beta   90.00
_cell.angle_gamma   90.00
#
_symmetry.space_group_name_H-M   'P 1'
#
loop_
_entity.id
_entity.type
_entity.pdbx_description
1 polymer ?
#
loop_
_entity_poly.entity_id
_entity_poly.type
_entity_poly.pdbx_seq_one_letter_code
_entity_poly.pdbx_strand_id
1 'polypeptide(L)'
;MSVSLEQIDMLKERANISYAEAKEALEKCNNDIVEALIALEKENKVKAYKVEKVESESKYWTAAKKLLKATGKLIKKGNETKFVVKKAEKTVVDLPVNAVVLTTVIAPPIAVLGVAGALVTNHKIKFIKPDGEDASINKTIDKISKAVTNVGNQVAETINS
;
A
#
# COMPACT_ATOMS: atom_id res chain seq x y z
N MET A 1 0.58 -22.46 -51.92
CA MET A 1 1.52 -22.13 -50.84
C MET A 1 1.26 -23.10 -49.71
N SER A 2 2.29 -23.75 -49.16
CA SER A 2 2.15 -24.79 -48.14
C SER A 2 2.37 -24.20 -46.75
N VAL A 3 1.39 -24.33 -45.87
CA VAL A 3 1.53 -24.05 -44.44
C VAL A 3 2.60 -25.01 -43.89
N SER A 4 3.65 -24.48 -43.27
CA SER A 4 4.68 -25.32 -42.65
C SER A 4 4.24 -25.77 -41.26
N LEU A 5 4.51 -27.04 -40.93
CA LEU A 5 4.23 -27.59 -39.60
C LEU A 5 4.95 -26.81 -38.49
N GLU A 6 6.15 -26.31 -38.77
CA GLU A 6 6.93 -25.49 -37.84
C GLU A 6 6.20 -24.19 -37.45
N GLN A 7 5.53 -23.54 -38.41
CA GLN A 7 4.77 -22.31 -38.15
C GLN A 7 3.52 -22.60 -37.32
N ILE A 8 2.90 -23.76 -37.54
CA ILE A 8 1.75 -24.23 -36.75
C ILE A 8 2.18 -24.51 -35.31
N ASP A 9 3.32 -25.17 -35.10
CA ASP A 9 3.83 -25.48 -33.77
C ASP A 9 4.21 -24.21 -33.00
N MET A 10 4.85 -23.24 -33.66
CA MET A 10 5.13 -21.93 -33.06
C MET A 10 3.86 -21.21 -32.60
N LEU A 11 2.79 -21.23 -33.41
CA LEU A 11 1.51 -20.63 -33.03
C LEU A 11 0.87 -21.35 -31.86
N LYS A 12 0.93 -22.68 -31.80
CA LYS A 12 0.37 -23.47 -30.68
C LYS A 12 1.15 -23.33 -29.38
N GLU A 13 2.46 -23.04 -29.45
CA GLU A 13 3.28 -22.78 -28.27
C GLU A 13 2.95 -21.40 -27.66
N ARG A 14 2.73 -20.40 -28.53
CA ARG A 14 2.47 -19.01 -28.14
C ARG A 14 0.99 -18.72 -27.86
N ALA A 15 0.09 -19.39 -28.57
CA ALA A 15 -1.34 -19.32 -28.42
C ALA A 15 -1.86 -20.71 -28.05
N ASN A 16 -2.72 -20.82 -27.04
CA ASN A 16 -3.20 -22.11 -26.56
C ASN A 16 -4.34 -22.63 -27.47
N ILE A 17 -4.00 -22.96 -28.71
CA ILE A 17 -4.94 -23.28 -29.80
C ILE A 17 -4.68 -24.67 -30.39
N SER A 18 -5.67 -25.20 -31.10
CA SER A 18 -5.56 -26.47 -31.81
C SER A 18 -4.81 -26.34 -33.15
N TYR A 19 -4.32 -27.46 -33.69
CA TYR A 19 -3.67 -27.50 -35.02
C TYR A 19 -4.57 -26.99 -36.14
N ALA A 20 -5.89 -27.22 -36.04
CA ALA A 20 -6.86 -26.75 -37.01
C ALA A 20 -6.97 -25.21 -37.00
N GLU A 21 -7.04 -24.61 -35.81
CA GLU A 21 -7.12 -23.16 -35.64
C GLU A 21 -5.83 -22.46 -36.06
N ALA A 22 -4.67 -23.05 -35.73
CA ALA A 22 -3.38 -22.52 -36.14
C ALA A 22 -3.21 -22.53 -37.67
N LYS A 23 -3.68 -23.60 -38.33
CA LYS A 23 -3.70 -23.70 -39.79
C LYS A 23 -4.62 -22.63 -40.40
N GLU A 24 -5.83 -22.49 -39.88
CA GLU A 24 -6.81 -21.50 -40.36
C GLU A 24 -6.30 -20.06 -40.20
N ALA A 25 -5.65 -19.75 -39.07
CA ALA A 25 -5.06 -18.44 -38.83
C ALA A 25 -3.93 -18.12 -39.82
N LEU A 26 -3.05 -19.08 -40.11
CA LEU A 26 -1.99 -18.91 -41.11
C LEU A 26 -2.54 -18.76 -42.53
N GLU A 27 -3.58 -19.51 -42.88
CA GLU A 27 -4.21 -19.41 -44.20
C GLU A 27 -4.89 -18.06 -44.42
N LYS A 28 -5.54 -17.50 -43.39
CA LYS A 28 -6.14 -16.15 -43.44
C LYS A 28 -5.09 -15.03 -43.48
N CYS A 29 -3.93 -15.26 -42.88
CA CYS A 29 -2.85 -14.28 -42.78
C CYS A 29 -1.71 -14.51 -43.79
N ASN A 30 -1.96 -15.23 -44.90
CA ASN A 30 -0.97 -15.49 -45.95
C ASN A 30 0.36 -16.10 -45.45
N ASN A 31 0.31 -16.96 -44.43
CA ASN A 31 1.44 -17.59 -43.73
C ASN A 31 2.34 -16.60 -42.95
N ASP A 32 1.85 -15.40 -42.66
CA ASP A 32 2.51 -14.46 -41.74
C ASP A 32 2.18 -14.83 -40.29
N ILE A 33 3.21 -15.24 -39.54
CA ILE A 33 3.08 -15.66 -38.14
C ILE A 33 2.71 -14.48 -37.23
N VAL A 34 3.22 -13.28 -37.53
CA VAL A 34 3.00 -12.09 -36.71
C VAL A 34 1.55 -11.63 -36.85
N GLU A 35 1.06 -11.53 -38.09
CA GLU A 35 -0.34 -11.18 -38.35
C GLU A 35 -1.30 -12.25 -37.80
N ALA A 36 -0.93 -13.54 -37.92
CA ALA A 36 -1.71 -14.63 -37.33
C ALA A 36 -1.78 -14.52 -35.79
N LEU A 37 -0.67 -14.21 -35.11
CA LEU A 37 -0.65 -13.97 -33.66
C LEU A 37 -1.51 -12.75 -33.26
N ILE A 38 -1.45 -11.66 -34.03
CA ILE A 38 -2.27 -10.46 -33.78
C ILE A 38 -3.76 -10.77 -33.98
N ALA A 39 -4.11 -11.55 -35.00
CA ALA A 39 -5.48 -11.99 -35.23
C ALA A 39 -5.99 -12.86 -34.06
N LEU A 40 -5.18 -13.81 -33.60
CA LEU A 40 -5.50 -14.66 -32.46
C LEU A 40 -5.53 -13.89 -31.12
N GLU A 41 -4.75 -12.82 -30.98
CA GLU A 41 -4.76 -11.93 -29.81
C GLU A 41 -6.09 -11.15 -29.75
N LYS A 42 -6.56 -10.64 -30.89
CA LYS A 42 -7.89 -10.00 -30.99
C LYS A 42 -9.02 -10.96 -30.63
N GLU A 43 -8.85 -12.24 -30.93
CA GLU A 43 -9.79 -13.32 -30.54
C GLU A 43 -9.60 -13.82 -29.10
N ASN A 44 -8.69 -13.23 -28.31
CA ASN A 44 -8.35 -13.62 -26.93
C ASN A 44 -7.76 -15.05 -26.78
N LYS A 45 -7.24 -15.64 -27.87
CA LYS A 45 -6.71 -17.01 -27.91
C LYS A 45 -5.21 -17.10 -27.68
N VAL A 46 -4.51 -15.97 -27.72
CA VAL A 46 -3.10 -15.86 -27.30
C VAL A 46 -3.06 -15.71 -25.79
N LYS A 47 -2.07 -16.31 -25.11
CA LYS A 47 -1.76 -15.93 -23.73
C LYS A 47 -1.41 -14.45 -23.77
N ALA A 48 -2.36 -13.59 -23.38
CA ALA A 48 -2.09 -12.18 -23.23
C ALA A 48 -0.77 -12.05 -22.47
N TYR A 49 0.12 -11.18 -22.93
CA TYR A 49 1.10 -10.61 -22.03
C TYR A 49 0.29 -9.88 -20.97
N LYS A 50 -0.11 -10.63 -19.95
CA LYS A 50 -0.49 -10.05 -18.68
C LYS A 50 0.80 -9.33 -18.31
N VAL A 51 0.81 -8.02 -18.48
CA VAL A 51 1.39 -7.18 -17.45
C VAL A 51 0.71 -7.67 -16.20
N GLU A 52 1.35 -8.62 -15.52
CA GLU A 52 1.03 -8.90 -14.14
C GLU A 52 1.15 -7.53 -13.50
N LYS A 53 0.00 -6.87 -13.25
CA LYS A 53 -0.10 -6.09 -12.04
C LYS A 53 0.50 -7.02 -11.01
N VAL A 54 1.64 -6.61 -10.46
CA VAL A 54 2.32 -7.31 -9.39
C VAL A 54 1.36 -7.27 -8.20
N GLU A 55 0.32 -8.09 -8.27
CA GLU A 55 -0.42 -8.63 -7.15
C GLU A 55 0.44 -9.78 -6.67
N SER A 56 1.65 -9.45 -6.23
CA SER A 56 2.28 -10.26 -5.21
C SER A 56 1.31 -10.22 -4.04
N GLU A 57 0.52 -11.29 -3.90
CA GLU A 57 -0.20 -11.64 -2.70
C GLU A 57 0.80 -11.97 -1.60
N SER A 58 1.69 -11.02 -1.27
CA SER A 58 2.24 -11.00 0.06
C SER A 58 1.05 -10.86 1.00
N LYS A 59 1.03 -11.67 2.05
CA LYS A 59 0.08 -11.58 3.18
C LYS A 59 -0.13 -10.12 3.63
N TYR A 60 0.91 -9.31 3.47
CA TYR A 60 0.96 -7.88 3.68
C TYR A 60 0.06 -7.07 2.75
N TRP A 61 0.10 -7.29 1.43
CA TRP A 61 -0.70 -6.52 0.46
C TRP A 61 -2.19 -6.85 0.53
N THR A 62 -2.53 -8.12 0.81
CA THR A 62 -3.91 -8.55 1.06
C THR A 62 -4.45 -7.95 2.37
N ALA A 63 -3.62 -7.92 3.42
CA ALA A 63 -3.95 -7.22 4.67
C ALA A 63 -4.09 -5.71 4.45
N ALA A 64 -3.18 -5.08 3.70
CA ALA A 64 -3.22 -3.66 3.38
C ALA A 64 -4.47 -3.28 2.58
N LYS A 65 -4.85 -4.06 1.55
CA LYS A 65 -6.10 -3.85 0.79
C LYS A 65 -7.34 -4.04 1.67
N LYS A 66 -7.34 -5.03 2.57
CA LYS A 66 -8.46 -5.28 3.49
C LYS A 66 -8.61 -4.16 4.51
N LEU A 67 -7.48 -3.67 5.06
CA LEU A 67 -7.45 -2.49 5.93
C LEU A 67 -7.89 -1.26 5.15
N LEU A 68 -7.35 -0.95 3.97
CA LEU A 68 -7.77 0.18 3.15
C LEU A 68 -9.28 0.17 2.82
N LYS A 69 -9.88 -1.00 2.55
CA LYS A 69 -11.34 -1.12 2.35
C LYS A 69 -12.14 -0.90 3.64
N ALA A 70 -11.66 -1.40 4.78
CA ALA A 70 -12.29 -1.16 6.07
C ALA A 70 -12.17 0.32 6.50
N THR A 71 -10.99 0.91 6.31
CA THR A 71 -10.72 2.32 6.57
C THR A 71 -11.46 3.21 5.58
N GLY A 72 -11.67 2.81 4.32
CA GLY A 72 -12.51 3.54 3.35
C GLY A 72 -13.92 3.82 3.84
N LYS A 73 -14.50 2.94 4.67
CA LYS A 73 -15.78 3.16 5.35
C LYS A 73 -15.66 4.11 6.55
N LEU A 74 -14.53 4.12 7.25
CA LEU A 74 -14.22 5.03 8.36
C LEU A 74 -13.79 6.43 7.88
N ILE A 75 -13.18 6.55 6.70
CA ILE A 75 -12.70 7.80 6.09
C ILE A 75 -13.87 8.75 5.85
N LYS A 76 -15.06 8.26 5.50
CA LYS A 76 -16.26 9.11 5.40
C LYS A 76 -16.73 9.72 6.72
N LYS A 77 -16.23 9.25 7.88
CA LYS A 77 -16.65 9.70 9.22
C LYS A 77 -15.51 10.25 10.08
N GLY A 78 -14.25 10.00 9.72
CA GLY A 78 -13.04 10.40 10.48
C GLY A 78 -12.10 11.37 9.73
N ASN A 79 -12.50 11.88 8.56
CA ASN A 79 -11.62 12.55 7.59
C ASN A 79 -10.90 13.81 8.09
N GLU A 80 -11.29 14.37 9.22
CA GLU A 80 -10.83 15.69 9.66
C GLU A 80 -10.17 15.69 11.04
N THR A 81 -10.03 14.53 11.69
CA THR A 81 -9.23 14.47 12.92
C THR A 81 -7.74 14.58 12.55
N LYS A 82 -7.04 15.53 13.16
CA LYS A 82 -5.62 15.79 12.94
C LYS A 82 -4.78 15.21 14.07
N PHE A 83 -3.72 14.50 13.71
CA PHE A 83 -2.62 14.14 14.59
C PHE A 83 -1.59 15.26 14.57
N VAL A 84 -1.36 15.83 15.74
CA VAL A 84 -0.51 17.01 15.91
C VAL A 84 0.55 16.73 16.96
N VAL A 85 1.82 16.99 16.62
CA VAL A 85 2.93 16.93 17.58
C VAL A 85 3.47 18.34 17.78
N LYS A 86 3.58 18.77 19.04
CA LYS A 86 4.07 20.09 19.43
C LYS A 86 5.37 20.01 20.24
N LYS A 87 6.30 20.93 19.98
CA LYS A 87 7.51 21.18 20.77
C LYS A 87 7.57 22.65 21.12
N ALA A 88 7.67 22.99 22.41
CA ALA A 88 7.76 24.39 22.86
C ALA A 88 6.73 25.31 22.17
N GLU A 89 5.46 24.89 22.22
CA GLU A 89 4.30 25.55 21.58
C GLU A 89 4.25 25.60 20.05
N LYS A 90 5.34 25.23 19.35
CA LYS A 90 5.37 25.12 17.90
C LYS A 90 4.90 23.74 17.44
N THR A 91 4.01 23.72 16.45
CA THR A 91 3.60 22.48 15.77
C THR A 91 4.72 22.00 14.86
N VAL A 92 5.23 20.80 15.09
CA VAL A 92 6.28 20.17 14.27
C VAL A 92 5.72 19.13 13.30
N VAL A 93 4.58 18.54 13.63
CA VAL A 93 3.85 17.60 12.76
C VAL A 93 2.38 17.98 12.82
N ASP A 94 1.76 18.14 11.65
CA ASP A 94 0.32 18.31 11.46
C ASP A 94 -0.11 17.42 10.30
N LEU A 95 -0.73 16.28 10.61
CA LEU A 95 -1.16 15.28 9.62
C LEU A 95 -2.57 14.80 9.96
N PRO A 96 -3.43 14.55 8.96
CA PRO A 96 -4.71 13.88 9.22
C PRO A 96 -4.44 12.47 9.76
N VAL A 97 -5.28 12.00 10.68
CA VAL A 97 -5.13 10.67 11.31
C VAL A 97 -5.06 9.56 10.26
N ASN A 98 -5.80 9.70 9.15
CA ASN A 98 -5.75 8.76 8.04
C ASN A 98 -4.34 8.59 7.45
N ALA A 99 -3.59 9.69 7.30
CA ALA A 99 -2.21 9.64 6.81
C ALA A 99 -1.29 8.94 7.82
N VAL A 100 -1.46 9.20 9.12
CA VAL A 100 -0.68 8.56 10.19
C VAL A 100 -0.93 7.06 10.26
N VAL A 101 -2.19 6.62 10.12
CA VAL A 101 -2.52 5.19 10.06
C VAL A 101 -1.88 4.54 8.83
N LEU A 102 -1.92 5.22 7.68
CA LEU A 102 -1.31 4.70 6.46
C LEU A 102 0.22 4.57 6.58
N THR A 103 0.92 5.57 7.13
CA THR A 103 2.37 5.50 7.34
C THR A 103 2.74 4.41 8.34
N THR A 104 1.93 4.20 9.36
CA THR A 104 2.13 3.11 10.34
C THR A 104 2.00 1.73 9.68
N VAL A 105 1.09 1.57 8.72
CA VAL A 105 0.95 0.32 7.95
C VAL A 105 2.07 0.15 6.94
N ILE A 106 2.56 1.22 6.31
CA ILE A 106 3.64 1.11 5.30
C ILE A 106 5.00 0.89 5.97
N ALA A 107 5.26 1.57 7.09
CA ALA A 107 6.54 1.54 7.79
C ALA A 107 6.37 1.46 9.32
N PRO A 108 5.92 0.31 9.86
CA PRO A 108 5.71 0.15 11.30
C PRO A 108 6.93 0.48 12.18
N PRO A 109 8.17 0.05 11.84
CA PRO A 109 9.34 0.37 12.65
C PRO A 109 9.58 1.87 12.78
N ILE A 110 9.41 2.61 11.67
CA ILE A 110 9.59 4.07 11.65
C ILE A 110 8.52 4.75 12.50
N ALA A 111 7.27 4.29 12.42
CA ALA A 111 6.18 4.84 13.23
C ALA A 111 6.42 4.64 14.73
N VAL A 112 6.82 3.44 15.14
CA VAL A 112 7.15 3.13 16.55
C VAL A 112 8.30 4.00 17.04
N LEU A 113 9.38 4.12 16.26
CA LEU A 113 10.52 4.97 16.61
C LEU A 113 10.15 6.45 16.67
N GLY A 114 9.30 6.93 15.76
CA GLY A 114 8.83 8.31 15.75
C GLY A 114 8.03 8.66 17.02
N VAL A 115 7.11 7.79 17.43
CA VAL A 115 6.33 7.97 18.67
C VAL A 115 7.23 7.89 19.90
N ALA A 116 8.12 6.89 19.97
CA ALA A 116 9.06 6.73 21.08
C ALA A 116 9.99 7.94 21.21
N GLY A 117 10.58 8.38 20.09
CA GLY A 117 11.44 9.55 20.03
C GLY A 117 10.71 10.83 20.47
N ALA A 118 9.47 11.02 20.02
CA ALA A 118 8.65 12.17 20.43
C ALA A 118 8.41 12.19 21.95
N LEU A 119 8.11 11.04 22.57
CA LEU A 119 7.90 10.95 24.02
C LEU A 119 9.18 11.23 24.82
N VAL A 120 10.31 10.64 24.42
CA VAL A 120 11.60 10.83 25.12
C VAL A 120 12.09 12.28 25.00
N THR A 121 11.83 12.93 23.87
CA THR A 121 12.21 14.33 23.64
C THR A 121 11.17 15.34 24.14
N ASN A 122 10.22 14.90 24.97
CA ASN A 122 9.20 15.71 25.64
C ASN A 122 8.29 16.49 24.67
N HIS A 123 7.99 15.93 23.50
CA HIS A 123 6.99 16.47 22.59
C HIS A 123 5.58 16.13 23.07
N LYS A 124 4.64 17.07 22.90
CA LYS A 124 3.22 16.84 23.20
C LYS A 124 2.50 16.33 21.96
N ILE A 125 1.97 15.13 22.05
CA ILE A 125 1.17 14.49 21.01
C ILE A 125 -0.31 14.76 21.30
N LYS A 126 -1.07 15.24 20.31
CA LYS A 126 -2.49 15.55 20.41
C LYS A 126 -3.26 15.08 19.19
N PHE A 127 -4.51 14.73 19.40
CA PHE A 127 -5.51 14.49 18.36
C PHE A 127 -6.60 15.56 18.45
N ILE A 128 -6.81 16.30 17.36
CA ILE A 128 -7.77 17.41 17.27
C ILE A 128 -8.89 16.98 16.33
N LYS A 129 -10.14 17.00 16.79
CA LYS A 129 -11.33 16.69 15.98
C LYS A 129 -11.64 17.81 14.97
N PRO A 130 -12.47 17.57 13.93
CA PRO A 130 -12.96 18.60 13.01
C PRO A 130 -13.55 19.84 13.70
N ASP A 131 -14.25 19.62 14.80
CA ASP A 131 -14.89 20.67 15.60
C ASP A 131 -13.87 21.57 16.35
N GLY A 132 -12.56 21.30 16.21
CA GLY A 132 -11.50 21.99 16.96
C GLY A 132 -11.32 21.47 18.39
N GLU A 133 -12.23 20.64 18.88
CA GLU A 133 -12.12 20.00 20.18
C GLU A 133 -11.01 18.94 20.26
N ASP A 134 -10.36 18.86 21.42
CA ASP A 134 -9.43 17.78 21.74
C ASP A 134 -10.17 16.42 21.79
N ALA A 135 -9.59 15.41 21.16
CA ALA A 135 -10.12 14.05 21.22
C ALA A 135 -9.97 13.44 22.62
N SER A 136 -10.92 12.59 23.03
CA SER A 136 -10.92 11.96 24.36
C SER A 136 -9.65 11.16 24.67
N ILE A 137 -8.97 10.67 23.63
CA ILE A 137 -7.71 9.94 23.71
C ILE A 137 -6.53 10.80 24.22
N ASN A 138 -6.61 12.14 24.08
CA ASN A 138 -5.55 13.05 24.51
C ASN A 138 -5.25 12.91 26.01
N LYS A 139 -6.28 12.67 26.83
CA LYS A 139 -6.10 12.44 28.28
C LYS A 139 -5.24 11.20 28.57
N THR A 140 -5.37 10.15 27.76
CA THR A 140 -4.56 8.93 27.89
C THR A 140 -3.12 9.20 27.49
N ILE A 141 -2.92 9.92 26.39
CA ILE A 141 -1.60 10.29 25.89
C ILE A 141 -0.87 11.20 26.90
N ASP A 142 -1.56 12.17 27.50
CA ASP A 142 -0.99 13.06 28.52
C ASP A 142 -0.54 12.27 29.75
N LYS A 143 -1.30 11.24 30.18
CA LYS A 143 -0.89 10.37 31.29
C LYS A 143 0.39 9.59 30.96
N ILE A 144 0.46 9.04 29.76
CA ILE A 144 1.64 8.30 29.29
C ILE A 144 2.85 9.23 29.22
N SER A 145 2.68 10.41 28.61
CA SER A 145 3.74 11.41 28.51
C SER A 145 4.25 11.82 29.89
N LYS A 146 3.36 12.13 30.85
CA LYS A 146 3.75 12.44 32.24
C LYS A 146 4.52 11.30 32.91
N ALA A 147 4.08 10.05 32.72
CA ALA A 147 4.78 8.90 33.30
C ALA A 147 6.19 8.76 32.73
N VAL A 148 6.36 8.90 31.41
CA VAL A 148 7.67 8.84 30.75
C VAL A 148 8.57 9.99 31.21
N THR A 149 8.06 11.22 31.29
CA THR A 149 8.83 12.37 31.78
C THR A 149 9.22 12.22 33.25
N ASN A 150 8.34 11.70 34.11
CA ASN A 150 8.64 11.47 35.52
C ASN A 150 9.77 10.44 35.69
N VAL A 151 9.70 9.32 34.96
CA VAL A 151 10.77 8.31 34.96
C VAL A 151 12.08 8.90 34.45
N GLY A 152 12.03 9.67 33.36
CA GLY A 152 13.21 10.35 32.83
C GLY A 152 13.86 11.29 33.84
N ASN A 153 13.05 12.08 34.56
CA ASN A 153 13.55 12.99 35.60
C ASN A 153 14.18 12.24 36.78
N GLN A 154 13.55 11.17 37.26
CA GLN A 154 14.11 10.34 38.34
C GLN A 154 15.47 9.72 37.96
N VAL A 155 15.58 9.24 36.72
CA VAL A 155 16.85 8.70 36.20
C VAL A 155 17.90 9.80 36.09
N ALA A 156 17.55 10.98 35.56
CA ALA A 156 18.49 12.10 35.45
C ALA A 156 18.99 12.57 36.82
N GLU A 157 18.11 12.64 37.82
CA GLU A 157 18.44 13.04 39.19
C GLU A 157 19.34 12.02 39.89
N THR A 158 19.14 10.72 39.61
CA THR A 158 20.00 9.64 40.14
C THR A 158 21.39 9.61 39.49
N ILE A 159 21.53 10.03 38.23
CA ILE A 159 22.83 10.07 37.52
C ILE A 159 23.66 11.29 37.93
N ASN A 160 23.00 12.39 38.30
CA ASN A 160 23.63 13.65 38.72
C ASN A 160 23.81 13.79 40.25
N SER A 161 23.34 12.81 41.03
CA SER A 161 23.57 12.68 42.48
C SER A 161 24.73 11.74 42.77
#